data_AF-A0A6G1X0Q0-F1
#
_entry.id   AF-A0A6G1X0Q0-F1
#
_cell.length_a   1.000
_cell.length_b   1.000
_cell.length_c   1.000
_cell.angle_alpha   90.00
_cell.angle_beta   90.00
_cell.angle_gamma   90.00
#
_symmetry.space_group_name_H-M   'P 1'
#
loop_
_entity.id
_entity.type
_entity.pdbx_description
1 polymer ?
#
loop_
_entity_poly.entity_id
_entity_poly.type
_entity_poly.pdbx_seq_one_letter_code
_entity_poly.pdbx_strand_id
1 'polypeptide(L)'
;MSGEVRAIFEPKSVVLVGASAREGVGAASPVFFGSLVHNTLHFFKGKTHVVDFSGRLNGSVKNLSEVPSGCDIAVIVLPPKLVMKNLRKLFARKVKSMVLVAGGFDQHQLEELTRVAAKQKVRVLGPNVLAGVINTAKGLCITLEREIMPPCGGIAMISQNCAVGTAMLDRACSYSAGVSKFASIGGGADITETDLLEFLTQDKETKVICIYLESVRDGRRFLESIREAVQKKPVVVLKGSTVREGVERDRIFVSALKQVGALQVSDIEELLSVADALAKQPCMRGNRVAVVTNVSGPAVLVADVLSREGLALAKLSDKVTKKIIQTYPNTSIADWVDIGIDANGDRYKFVLEQVLSDSGVDGVVVVNELKSTFLKLEDIQEVAKAAKKSEDTPVIDIVMCGKDCVLVREKLRGKDVCVYDSPRKAARALCALCSYGKTLKRFGK
;
A
#
# COMPACT_ATOMS: atom_id res chain seq x y z
N MET A 1 11.12 -12.91 15.32
CA MET A 1 9.98 -13.12 14.38
C MET A 1 9.98 -14.55 13.93
N SER A 2 8.81 -15.18 13.92
CA SER A 2 8.63 -16.57 13.50
C SER A 2 8.97 -16.70 12.00
N GLY A 3 9.82 -17.66 11.62
CA GLY A 3 10.18 -17.91 10.22
C GLY A 3 8.98 -18.33 9.36
N GLU A 4 7.87 -18.69 10.01
CA GLU A 4 6.60 -19.14 9.47
C GLU A 4 5.82 -17.98 8.83
N VAL A 5 5.72 -16.81 9.47
CA VAL A 5 5.05 -15.64 8.86
C VAL A 5 5.84 -15.14 7.65
N ARG A 6 7.17 -15.18 7.71
CA ARG A 6 8.03 -14.85 6.56
C ARG A 6 7.75 -15.77 5.37
N ALA A 7 7.53 -17.06 5.61
CA ALA A 7 7.27 -18.03 4.53
C ALA A 7 6.03 -17.68 3.69
N ILE A 8 5.05 -16.96 4.24
CA ILE A 8 3.86 -16.51 3.51
C ILE A 8 4.20 -15.55 2.37
N PHE A 9 5.15 -14.63 2.61
CA PHE A 9 5.54 -13.63 1.63
C PHE A 9 6.80 -14.01 0.84
N GLU A 10 7.70 -14.81 1.42
CA GLU A 10 9.00 -15.15 0.85
C GLU A 10 9.23 -16.67 0.78
N PRO A 11 8.29 -17.46 0.21
CA PRO A 11 8.51 -18.89 0.03
C PRO A 11 9.56 -19.12 -1.07
N LYS A 12 10.31 -20.21 -0.94
CA LYS A 12 11.10 -20.82 -2.02
C LYS A 12 10.32 -21.92 -2.73
N SER A 13 9.33 -22.50 -2.06
CA SER A 13 8.44 -23.52 -2.62
C SER A 13 6.99 -23.39 -2.16
N VAL A 14 6.07 -23.64 -3.09
CA VAL A 14 4.63 -23.51 -2.91
C VAL A 14 3.94 -24.79 -3.34
N VAL A 15 3.01 -25.29 -2.52
CA VAL A 15 2.10 -26.37 -2.90
C VAL A 15 0.68 -25.83 -3.02
N LEU A 16 0.08 -25.94 -4.19
CA LEU A 16 -1.28 -25.54 -4.47
C LEU A 16 -2.18 -26.76 -4.38
N VAL A 17 -3.19 -26.76 -3.51
CA VAL A 17 -4.08 -27.90 -3.28
C VAL A 17 -5.51 -27.49 -3.56
N GLY A 18 -6.16 -28.13 -4.53
CA GLY A 18 -7.53 -27.80 -4.92
C GLY A 18 -8.21 -28.90 -5.72
N ALA A 19 -9.31 -28.54 -6.38
CA ALA A 19 -10.03 -29.40 -7.31
C ALA A 19 -10.45 -28.60 -8.54
N SER A 20 -10.05 -29.04 -9.74
CA SER A 20 -10.28 -28.36 -11.01
C SER A 20 -11.55 -28.78 -11.77
N ALA A 21 -12.33 -29.74 -11.25
CA ALA A 21 -13.48 -30.27 -11.98
C ALA A 21 -14.68 -30.70 -11.14
N ARG A 22 -14.64 -30.50 -9.81
CA ARG A 22 -15.82 -30.75 -8.97
C ARG A 22 -16.66 -29.49 -8.93
N GLU A 23 -17.97 -29.63 -9.12
CA GLU A 23 -18.91 -28.54 -8.84
C GLU A 23 -18.68 -28.05 -7.41
N GLY A 24 -18.19 -26.82 -7.32
CA GLY A 24 -17.97 -26.10 -6.07
C GLY A 24 -18.58 -24.72 -6.23
N VAL A 25 -19.38 -24.30 -5.26
CA VAL A 25 -19.92 -22.93 -5.20
C VAL A 25 -18.95 -22.07 -4.39
N GLY A 26 -18.73 -20.83 -4.83
CA GLY A 26 -17.87 -19.86 -4.15
C GLY A 26 -16.37 -20.09 -4.35
N ALA A 27 -15.57 -19.77 -3.34
CA ALA A 27 -14.09 -19.73 -3.39
C ALA A 27 -13.39 -21.07 -3.70
N ALA A 28 -14.09 -22.19 -3.51
CA ALA A 28 -13.60 -23.52 -3.85
C ALA A 28 -13.93 -23.94 -5.31
N SER A 29 -14.44 -23.01 -6.12
CA SER A 29 -14.75 -23.24 -7.52
C SER A 29 -13.49 -23.61 -8.33
N PRO A 30 -13.60 -24.57 -9.27
CA PRO A 30 -12.56 -24.88 -10.23
C PRO A 30 -11.93 -23.69 -10.95
N VAL A 31 -12.74 -22.67 -11.27
CA VAL A 31 -12.30 -21.47 -11.99
C VAL A 31 -11.25 -20.72 -11.17
N PHE A 32 -11.52 -20.52 -9.87
CA PHE A 32 -10.62 -19.81 -8.98
C PHE A 32 -9.35 -20.60 -8.68
N PHE A 33 -9.44 -21.93 -8.54
CA PHE A 33 -8.25 -22.76 -8.41
C PHE A 33 -7.37 -22.67 -9.66
N GLY A 34 -7.97 -22.72 -10.86
CA GLY A 34 -7.26 -22.54 -12.12
C GLY A 34 -6.58 -21.17 -12.25
N SER A 35 -7.27 -20.08 -11.87
CA SER A 35 -6.70 -18.73 -11.87
C SER A 35 -5.52 -18.61 -10.89
N LEU A 36 -5.65 -19.18 -9.69
CA LEU A 36 -4.56 -19.16 -8.70
C LEU A 36 -3.34 -19.94 -9.17
N VAL A 37 -3.54 -21.11 -9.78
CA VAL A 37 -2.46 -21.90 -10.39
C VAL A 37 -1.79 -21.11 -11.51
N HIS A 38 -2.58 -20.49 -12.39
CA HIS A 38 -2.07 -19.66 -13.48
C HIS A 38 -1.22 -18.50 -12.94
N ASN A 39 -1.75 -17.70 -12.02
CA ASN A 39 -1.04 -16.56 -11.43
C ASN A 39 0.27 -16.99 -10.77
N THR A 40 0.24 -18.08 -9.99
CA THR A 40 1.44 -18.57 -9.31
C THR A 40 2.49 -19.01 -10.32
N LEU A 41 2.13 -19.81 -11.33
CA LEU A 41 3.08 -20.27 -12.34
C LEU A 41 3.59 -19.15 -13.26
N HIS A 42 2.77 -18.12 -13.50
CA HIS A 42 3.13 -17.00 -14.36
C HIS A 42 4.14 -16.04 -13.69
N PHE A 43 3.93 -15.71 -12.40
CA PHE A 43 4.76 -14.70 -11.72
C PHE A 43 5.85 -15.30 -10.83
N PHE A 44 5.60 -16.44 -10.16
CA PHE A 44 6.48 -16.93 -9.10
C PHE A 44 7.61 -17.77 -9.66
N LYS A 45 8.86 -17.37 -9.35
CA LYS A 45 10.07 -18.03 -9.84
C LYS A 45 10.54 -19.21 -8.98
N GLY A 46 9.87 -19.47 -7.85
CA GLY A 46 10.20 -20.59 -6.97
C GLY A 46 9.59 -21.91 -7.44
N LYS A 47 9.78 -22.96 -6.65
CA LYS A 47 9.26 -24.30 -6.99
C LYS A 47 7.76 -24.36 -6.70
N THR A 48 6.95 -24.67 -7.71
CA THR A 48 5.49 -24.81 -7.56
C THR A 48 5.08 -26.26 -7.80
N HIS A 49 4.34 -26.83 -6.85
CA HIS A 49 3.71 -28.14 -6.96
C HIS A 49 2.20 -27.97 -6.95
N VAL A 50 1.49 -28.70 -7.80
CA VAL A 50 0.02 -28.60 -7.90
C VAL A 50 -0.61 -29.96 -7.60
N VAL A 51 -1.51 -29.97 -6.63
CA VAL A 51 -2.33 -31.12 -6.26
C VAL A 51 -3.77 -30.82 -6.66
N ASP A 52 -4.24 -31.54 -7.67
CA ASP A 52 -5.61 -31.48 -8.14
C ASP A 52 -6.32 -32.79 -7.82
N PHE A 53 -7.24 -32.76 -6.87
CA PHE A 53 -7.99 -33.96 -6.48
C PHE A 53 -8.93 -34.49 -7.58
N SER A 54 -9.21 -33.71 -8.62
CA SER A 54 -9.89 -34.21 -9.82
C SER A 54 -8.93 -34.74 -10.89
N GLY A 55 -7.66 -34.33 -10.86
CA GLY A 55 -6.61 -34.68 -11.81
C GLY A 55 -6.94 -34.35 -13.27
N ARG A 56 -7.62 -33.23 -13.52
CA ARG A 56 -7.85 -32.71 -14.88
C ARG A 56 -6.88 -31.61 -15.28
N LEU A 57 -6.18 -31.01 -14.31
CA LEU A 57 -5.22 -29.95 -14.57
C LEU A 57 -3.87 -30.54 -15.03
N ASN A 58 -3.40 -30.13 -16.20
CA ASN A 58 -2.13 -30.62 -16.76
C ASN A 58 -0.93 -30.26 -15.85
N GLY A 59 -0.03 -31.23 -15.63
CA GLY A 59 1.13 -31.05 -14.75
C GLY A 59 0.83 -31.11 -13.25
N SER A 60 -0.39 -31.50 -12.86
CA SER A 60 -0.77 -31.73 -11.46
C SER A 60 -0.68 -33.20 -11.04
N VAL A 61 -0.52 -33.43 -9.75
CA VAL A 61 -0.61 -34.75 -9.12
C VAL A 61 -1.96 -34.92 -8.41
N LYS A 62 -2.42 -36.16 -8.26
CA LYS A 62 -3.72 -36.45 -7.60
C LYS A 62 -3.59 -36.59 -6.09
N ASN A 63 -2.45 -37.05 -5.59
CA ASN A 63 -2.27 -37.32 -4.17
C ASN A 63 -1.25 -36.38 -3.53
N LEU A 64 -1.58 -35.88 -2.33
CA LEU A 64 -0.66 -35.10 -1.50
C LEU A 64 0.67 -35.82 -1.23
N SER A 65 0.67 -37.16 -1.20
CA SER A 65 1.87 -37.96 -0.97
C SER A 65 2.93 -37.84 -2.08
N GLU A 66 2.50 -37.47 -3.29
CA GLU A 66 3.39 -37.31 -4.47
C GLU A 66 4.16 -35.98 -4.43
N VAL A 67 3.75 -35.04 -3.57
CA VAL A 67 4.44 -33.76 -3.38
C VAL A 67 5.56 -33.90 -2.34
N PRO A 68 6.75 -33.31 -2.59
CA PRO A 68 7.85 -33.29 -1.62
C PRO A 68 7.42 -32.73 -0.26
N SER A 69 7.87 -33.39 0.80
CA SER A 69 7.75 -32.86 2.17
C SER A 69 8.67 -31.65 2.37
N GLY A 70 8.32 -30.75 3.28
CA GLY A 70 9.14 -29.59 3.65
C GLY A 70 9.01 -28.41 2.69
N CYS A 71 7.90 -28.30 1.97
CA CYS A 71 7.61 -27.08 1.20
C CYS A 71 7.39 -25.88 2.14
N ASP A 72 7.70 -24.66 1.70
CA ASP A 72 7.57 -23.50 2.59
C ASP A 72 6.10 -23.20 2.90
N ILE A 73 5.24 -23.20 1.88
CA ILE A 73 3.80 -22.96 2.07
C ILE A 73 2.91 -23.96 1.33
N ALA A 74 1.74 -24.23 1.91
CA ALA A 74 0.62 -24.87 1.22
C ALA A 74 -0.56 -23.89 1.10
N VAL A 75 -1.03 -23.67 -0.13
CA VAL A 75 -2.23 -22.89 -0.43
C VAL A 75 -3.38 -23.85 -0.71
N ILE A 76 -4.43 -23.77 0.09
CA ILE A 76 -5.52 -24.73 0.09
C ILE A 76 -6.81 -24.06 -0.38
N VAL A 77 -7.28 -24.50 -1.54
CA VAL A 77 -8.51 -24.05 -2.22
C VAL A 77 -9.51 -25.21 -2.20
N LEU A 78 -9.95 -25.58 -1.00
CA LEU A 78 -10.86 -26.70 -0.77
C LEU A 78 -11.96 -26.29 0.23
N PRO A 79 -13.18 -26.85 0.11
CA PRO A 79 -14.22 -26.63 1.11
C PRO A 79 -13.82 -27.22 2.47
N PRO A 80 -14.33 -26.67 3.59
CA PRO A 80 -13.96 -27.08 4.95
C PRO A 80 -14.01 -28.59 5.19
N LYS A 81 -15.08 -29.26 4.74
CA LYS A 81 -15.24 -30.72 4.87
C LYS A 81 -14.06 -31.50 4.27
N LEU A 82 -13.54 -31.07 3.12
CA LEU A 82 -12.40 -31.74 2.47
C LEU A 82 -11.07 -31.39 3.14
N VAL A 83 -10.92 -30.17 3.67
CA VAL A 83 -9.75 -29.79 4.48
C VAL A 83 -9.68 -30.66 5.73
N MET A 84 -10.78 -30.76 6.50
CA MET A 84 -10.84 -31.57 7.71
C MET A 84 -10.60 -33.06 7.44
N LYS A 85 -11.19 -33.62 6.36
CA LYS A 85 -10.95 -35.00 5.94
C LYS A 85 -9.48 -35.29 5.63
N ASN A 86 -8.75 -34.31 5.08
CA ASN A 86 -7.36 -34.47 4.68
C ASN A 86 -6.35 -33.82 5.66
N LEU A 87 -6.82 -33.35 6.81
CA LEU A 87 -6.03 -32.52 7.74
C LEU A 87 -4.70 -33.17 8.11
N ARG A 88 -4.73 -34.44 8.53
CA ARG A 88 -3.52 -35.20 8.87
C ARG A 88 -2.55 -35.33 7.70
N LYS A 89 -3.05 -35.53 6.48
CA LYS A 89 -2.22 -35.64 5.27
C LYS A 89 -1.56 -34.30 4.90
N LEU A 90 -2.30 -33.20 5.05
CA LEU A 90 -1.80 -31.84 4.81
C LEU A 90 -0.66 -31.51 5.78
N PHE A 91 -0.86 -31.74 7.09
CA PHE A 91 0.19 -31.51 8.08
C PHE A 91 1.38 -32.47 7.94
N ALA A 92 1.16 -33.71 7.49
CA ALA A 92 2.25 -34.66 7.23
C ALA A 92 3.23 -34.20 6.13
N ARG A 93 2.88 -33.18 5.33
CA ARG A 93 3.80 -32.53 4.38
C ARG A 93 4.82 -31.63 5.06
N LYS A 94 4.69 -31.34 6.36
CA LYS A 94 5.61 -30.51 7.14
C LYS A 94 5.88 -29.14 6.51
N VAL A 95 4.82 -28.48 6.04
CA VAL A 95 4.93 -27.10 5.54
C VAL A 95 5.15 -26.13 6.70
N LYS A 96 5.77 -24.98 6.45
CA LYS A 96 5.95 -23.96 7.49
C LYS A 96 4.66 -23.21 7.77
N SER A 97 3.94 -22.87 6.70
CA SER A 97 2.66 -22.14 6.79
C SER A 97 1.61 -22.66 5.81
N MET A 98 0.34 -22.49 6.19
CA MET A 98 -0.81 -22.81 5.34
C MET A 98 -1.63 -21.54 5.06
N VAL A 99 -2.09 -21.39 3.83
CA VAL A 99 -3.03 -20.34 3.42
C VAL A 99 -4.37 -21.01 3.08
N LEU A 100 -5.40 -20.72 3.87
CA LEU A 100 -6.74 -21.27 3.66
C LEU A 100 -7.60 -20.27 2.91
N VAL A 101 -7.82 -20.52 1.62
CA VAL A 101 -8.53 -19.59 0.75
C VAL A 101 -10.03 -19.62 1.02
N ALA A 102 -10.63 -20.81 1.11
CA ALA A 102 -12.07 -20.93 1.34
C ALA A 102 -12.46 -20.55 2.78
N GLY A 103 -13.64 -19.94 2.93
CA GLY A 103 -14.31 -19.73 4.23
C GLY A 103 -15.28 -20.85 4.59
N GLY A 104 -16.17 -20.58 5.55
CA GLY A 104 -17.27 -21.47 5.92
C GLY A 104 -16.92 -22.57 6.94
N PHE A 105 -15.80 -22.44 7.63
CA PHE A 105 -15.45 -23.31 8.75
C PHE A 105 -16.33 -22.97 9.96
N ASP A 106 -16.86 -24.00 10.63
CA ASP A 106 -17.51 -23.82 11.93
C ASP A 106 -16.48 -23.67 13.06
N GLN A 107 -16.95 -23.26 14.24
CA GLN A 107 -16.09 -22.99 15.39
C GLN A 107 -15.29 -24.24 15.82
N HIS A 108 -15.91 -25.42 15.82
CA HIS A 108 -15.24 -26.67 16.21
C HIS A 108 -14.14 -27.04 15.20
N GLN A 109 -14.40 -26.87 13.91
CA GLN A 109 -13.41 -27.10 12.86
C GLN A 109 -12.22 -26.14 12.98
N LEU A 110 -12.47 -24.86 13.29
CA LEU A 110 -11.41 -23.87 13.52
C LEU A 110 -10.56 -24.21 14.74
N GLU A 111 -11.19 -24.59 15.85
CA GLU A 111 -10.48 -25.02 17.07
C GLU A 111 -9.64 -26.29 16.83
N GLU A 112 -10.18 -27.27 16.11
CA GLU A 112 -9.41 -28.48 15.77
C GLU A 112 -8.23 -28.14 14.85
N LEU A 113 -8.47 -27.34 13.80
CA LEU A 113 -7.44 -26.90 12.85
C LEU A 113 -6.30 -26.18 13.57
N THR A 114 -6.61 -25.16 14.37
CA THR A 114 -5.62 -24.36 15.10
C THR A 114 -4.87 -25.20 16.13
N ARG A 115 -5.55 -26.10 16.85
CA ARG A 115 -4.92 -27.04 17.78
C ARG A 115 -3.92 -27.97 17.07
N VAL A 116 -4.28 -28.52 15.90
CA VAL A 116 -3.36 -29.39 15.14
C VAL A 116 -2.21 -28.57 14.56
N ALA A 117 -2.47 -27.38 14.04
CA ALA A 117 -1.45 -26.46 13.53
C ALA A 117 -0.40 -26.14 14.60
N ALA A 118 -0.83 -25.78 15.81
CA ALA A 118 0.04 -25.52 16.95
C ALA A 118 0.89 -26.74 17.32
N LYS A 119 0.29 -27.94 17.40
CA LYS A 119 1.02 -29.20 17.68
C LYS A 119 2.09 -29.52 16.62
N GLN A 120 1.82 -29.17 15.36
CA GLN A 120 2.70 -29.43 14.22
C GLN A 120 3.67 -28.27 13.93
N LYS A 121 3.62 -27.19 14.73
CA LYS A 121 4.42 -25.97 14.54
C LYS A 121 4.24 -25.36 13.14
N VAL A 122 3.00 -25.35 12.66
CA VAL A 122 2.61 -24.74 11.40
C VAL A 122 1.72 -23.55 11.70
N ARG A 123 1.93 -22.43 11.02
CA ARG A 123 1.07 -21.25 11.13
C ARG A 123 0.03 -21.21 10.02
N VAL A 124 -1.17 -20.70 10.30
CA VAL A 124 -2.29 -20.66 9.36
C VAL A 124 -2.75 -19.22 9.11
N LEU A 125 -2.69 -18.79 7.84
CA LEU A 125 -3.35 -17.58 7.35
C LEU A 125 -4.76 -17.92 6.88
N GLY A 126 -5.76 -17.19 7.38
CA GLY A 126 -7.16 -17.42 7.08
C GLY A 126 -7.96 -18.04 8.23
N PRO A 127 -9.07 -18.74 7.93
CA PRO A 127 -9.60 -19.03 6.58
C PRO A 127 -10.19 -17.80 5.88
N ASN A 128 -10.82 -17.99 4.72
CA ASN A 128 -11.47 -16.93 3.93
C ASN A 128 -10.48 -15.87 3.38
N VAL A 129 -9.40 -16.32 2.76
CA VAL A 129 -8.31 -15.47 2.19
C VAL A 129 -8.51 -15.30 0.68
N LEU A 130 -9.66 -14.75 0.26
CA LEU A 130 -10.03 -14.67 -1.16
C LEU A 130 -9.18 -13.68 -1.96
N ALA A 131 -8.86 -12.53 -1.36
CA ALA A 131 -7.99 -11.54 -1.99
C ALA A 131 -6.52 -11.96 -2.00
N GLY A 132 -6.17 -13.01 -1.25
CA GLY A 132 -4.89 -13.70 -1.44
C GLY A 132 -3.68 -13.03 -0.78
N VAL A 133 -2.51 -13.38 -1.30
CA VAL A 133 -1.19 -12.89 -0.86
C VAL A 133 -0.33 -12.53 -2.07
N ILE A 134 0.32 -11.37 -2.01
CA ILE A 134 1.26 -10.90 -3.05
C ILE A 134 2.59 -10.49 -2.41
N ASN A 135 3.68 -10.83 -3.09
CA ASN A 135 4.99 -10.19 -2.93
C ASN A 135 5.51 -9.82 -4.32
N THR A 136 5.53 -8.53 -4.63
CA THR A 136 5.87 -8.02 -5.96
C THR A 136 7.35 -8.24 -6.30
N ALA A 137 8.25 -8.10 -5.32
CA ALA A 137 9.69 -8.28 -5.51
C ALA A 137 10.07 -9.75 -5.81
N LYS A 138 9.29 -10.71 -5.30
CA LYS A 138 9.49 -12.15 -5.53
C LYS A 138 8.60 -12.74 -6.62
N GLY A 139 7.70 -11.94 -7.19
CA GLY A 139 6.69 -12.41 -8.13
C GLY A 139 5.69 -13.39 -7.50
N LEU A 140 5.54 -13.40 -6.17
CA LEU A 140 4.54 -14.26 -5.54
C LEU A 140 3.16 -13.65 -5.78
N CYS A 141 2.26 -14.38 -6.46
CA CYS A 141 0.87 -13.96 -6.67
C CYS A 141 -0.08 -15.13 -6.40
N ILE A 142 -0.60 -15.17 -5.17
CA ILE A 142 -1.55 -16.18 -4.70
C ILE A 142 -2.91 -15.49 -4.59
N THR A 143 -3.53 -15.18 -5.72
CA THR A 143 -4.84 -14.51 -5.79
C THR A 143 -5.80 -15.30 -6.68
N LEU A 144 -7.10 -15.08 -6.52
CA LEU A 144 -8.13 -15.74 -7.34
C LEU A 144 -8.47 -14.98 -8.63
N GLU A 145 -8.14 -13.68 -8.68
CA GLU A 145 -8.36 -12.83 -9.85
C GLU A 145 -7.14 -12.89 -10.79
N ARG A 146 -7.37 -13.03 -12.10
CA ARG A 146 -6.26 -13.29 -13.03
C ARG A 146 -5.41 -12.06 -13.23
N GLU A 147 -4.09 -12.28 -13.28
CA GLU A 147 -3.09 -11.28 -13.69
C GLU A 147 -3.09 -9.98 -12.86
N ILE A 148 -3.62 -10.00 -11.63
CA ILE A 148 -3.49 -8.87 -10.70
C ILE A 148 -2.11 -8.89 -10.05
N MET A 149 -1.20 -8.09 -10.60
CA MET A 149 0.11 -7.78 -10.02
C MET A 149 0.32 -6.25 -10.04
N PRO A 150 0.31 -5.57 -8.87
CA PRO A 150 0.62 -4.15 -8.81
C PRO A 150 2.11 -3.89 -9.12
N PRO A 151 2.48 -2.66 -9.53
CA PRO A 151 3.87 -2.28 -9.68
C PRO A 151 4.66 -2.49 -8.39
N CYS A 152 5.91 -2.92 -8.51
CA CYS A 152 6.80 -3.08 -7.36
C CYS A 152 7.09 -1.72 -6.71
N GLY A 153 7.00 -1.64 -5.39
CA GLY A 153 7.38 -0.45 -4.61
C GLY A 153 7.36 -0.70 -3.10
N GLY A 154 7.22 0.36 -2.32
CA GLY A 154 7.42 0.34 -0.86
C GLY A 154 6.17 0.17 0.00
N ILE A 155 4.96 0.09 -0.58
CA ILE A 155 3.71 0.08 0.19
C ILE A 155 3.33 -1.37 0.54
N ALA A 156 3.21 -1.71 1.81
CA ALA A 156 2.63 -2.97 2.23
C ALA A 156 1.18 -2.78 2.64
N MET A 157 0.31 -3.74 2.27
CA MET A 157 -1.13 -3.66 2.54
C MET A 157 -1.62 -4.92 3.26
N ILE A 158 -2.31 -4.71 4.36
CA ILE A 158 -3.02 -5.75 5.12
C ILE A 158 -4.51 -5.44 5.03
N SER A 159 -5.34 -6.44 4.76
CA SER A 159 -6.80 -6.29 4.84
C SER A 159 -7.47 -7.45 5.58
N GLN A 160 -8.33 -7.14 6.55
CA GLN A 160 -9.21 -8.13 7.18
C GLN A 160 -10.39 -8.54 6.30
N ASN A 161 -10.79 -7.67 5.35
CA ASN A 161 -11.90 -7.93 4.45
C ASN A 161 -11.41 -8.21 3.03
N CYS A 162 -11.86 -9.31 2.45
CA CYS A 162 -11.44 -9.70 1.11
C CYS A 162 -11.91 -8.74 0.03
N ALA A 163 -13.17 -8.30 0.06
CA ALA A 163 -13.69 -7.40 -0.98
C ALA A 163 -12.98 -6.04 -0.94
N VAL A 164 -12.74 -5.51 0.27
CA VAL A 164 -11.97 -4.28 0.44
C VAL A 164 -10.51 -4.49 0.03
N GLY A 165 -9.91 -5.64 0.35
CA GLY A 165 -8.56 -5.99 -0.07
C GLY A 165 -8.40 -6.04 -1.59
N THR A 166 -9.36 -6.65 -2.30
CA THR A 166 -9.41 -6.63 -3.77
C THR A 166 -9.54 -5.21 -4.31
N ALA A 167 -10.42 -4.38 -3.73
CA ALA A 167 -10.55 -2.98 -4.12
C ALA A 167 -9.27 -2.17 -3.89
N MET A 168 -8.55 -2.41 -2.79
CA MET A 168 -7.25 -1.78 -2.52
C MET A 168 -6.21 -2.19 -3.57
N LEU A 169 -6.14 -3.47 -3.93
CA LEU A 169 -5.21 -3.97 -4.95
C LEU A 169 -5.52 -3.41 -6.34
N ASP A 170 -6.78 -3.46 -6.75
CA ASP A 170 -7.23 -2.94 -8.05
C ASP A 170 -6.96 -1.44 -8.19
N ARG A 171 -7.24 -0.67 -7.13
CA ARG A 171 -6.90 0.76 -7.08
C ARG A 171 -5.40 1.01 -7.06
N ALA A 172 -4.60 0.17 -6.40
CA ALA A 172 -3.15 0.28 -6.46
C ALA A 172 -2.62 0.06 -7.88
N CYS A 173 -3.17 -0.90 -8.64
CA CYS A 173 -2.86 -1.09 -10.06
C CYS A 173 -3.25 0.15 -10.88
N SER A 174 -4.48 0.64 -10.71
CA SER A 174 -5.03 1.79 -11.45
C SER A 174 -4.24 3.09 -11.22
N TYR A 175 -3.81 3.34 -9.99
CA TYR A 175 -2.99 4.51 -9.64
C TYR A 175 -1.48 4.29 -9.82
N SER A 176 -1.05 3.12 -10.30
CA SER A 176 0.36 2.75 -10.37
C SER A 176 1.09 2.91 -9.01
N ALA A 177 0.39 2.65 -7.91
CA ALA A 177 0.96 2.70 -6.57
C ALA A 177 1.90 1.52 -6.36
N GLY A 178 3.13 1.81 -5.90
CA GLY A 178 4.18 0.80 -5.78
C GLY A 178 4.00 -0.07 -4.54
N VAL A 179 3.48 -1.27 -4.71
CA VAL A 179 3.22 -2.24 -3.64
C VAL A 179 4.44 -3.14 -3.43
N SER A 180 4.82 -3.37 -2.17
CA SER A 180 5.83 -4.38 -1.78
C SER A 180 5.15 -5.72 -1.54
N LYS A 181 4.19 -5.74 -0.62
CA LYS A 181 3.53 -6.95 -0.14
C LYS A 181 2.05 -6.67 0.11
N PHE A 182 1.20 -7.65 -0.16
CA PHE A 182 -0.21 -7.61 0.21
C PHE A 182 -0.60 -8.92 0.87
N ALA A 183 -1.42 -8.86 1.91
CA ALA A 183 -2.07 -10.05 2.46
C ALA A 183 -3.50 -9.74 2.93
N SER A 184 -4.43 -10.57 2.50
CA SER A 184 -5.72 -10.71 3.15
C SER A 184 -5.60 -11.66 4.34
N ILE A 185 -6.16 -11.29 5.48
CA ILE A 185 -6.17 -12.12 6.69
C ILE A 185 -7.38 -13.04 6.71
N GLY A 186 -8.50 -12.61 6.12
CA GLY A 186 -9.78 -13.29 6.27
C GLY A 186 -10.20 -13.38 7.74
N GLY A 187 -10.58 -14.57 8.18
CA GLY A 187 -11.06 -14.82 9.54
C GLY A 187 -10.00 -14.75 10.64
N GLY A 188 -8.70 -14.70 10.32
CA GLY A 188 -7.63 -14.53 11.31
C GLY A 188 -7.66 -15.55 12.44
N ALA A 189 -7.79 -16.84 12.11
CA ALA A 189 -7.92 -17.90 13.12
C ALA A 189 -6.63 -18.10 13.92
N ASP A 190 -5.47 -17.98 13.27
CA ASP A 190 -4.13 -18.08 13.88
C ASP A 190 -3.28 -16.85 13.58
N ILE A 191 -2.91 -16.62 12.31
CA ILE A 191 -2.15 -15.42 11.93
C ILE A 191 -3.10 -14.23 11.86
N THR A 192 -2.75 -13.17 12.58
CA THR A 192 -3.53 -11.93 12.71
C THR A 192 -2.86 -10.75 12.02
N GLU A 193 -3.55 -9.62 11.93
CA GLU A 193 -2.99 -8.34 11.51
C GLU A 193 -1.75 -7.94 12.30
N THR A 194 -1.70 -8.30 13.58
CA THR A 194 -0.60 -7.96 14.46
C THR A 194 0.67 -8.74 14.09
N ASP A 195 0.53 -10.03 13.79
CA ASP A 195 1.66 -10.86 13.35
C ASP A 195 2.23 -10.36 12.00
N LEU A 196 1.36 -9.95 11.08
CA LEU A 196 1.78 -9.38 9.79
C LEU A 196 2.43 -8.00 9.97
N LEU A 197 1.89 -7.15 10.84
CA LEU A 197 2.47 -5.85 11.19
C LEU A 197 3.88 -6.01 11.77
N GLU A 198 4.07 -6.93 12.72
CA GLU A 198 5.37 -7.24 13.32
C GLU A 198 6.38 -7.69 12.25
N PHE A 199 5.95 -8.54 11.31
CA PHE A 199 6.77 -8.96 10.17
C PHE A 199 7.17 -7.77 9.27
N LEU A 200 6.19 -7.00 8.81
CA LEU A 200 6.39 -5.89 7.89
C LEU A 200 7.20 -4.75 8.51
N THR A 201 7.16 -4.59 9.83
CA THR A 201 7.97 -3.61 10.56
C THR A 201 9.47 -3.84 10.33
N GLN A 202 9.89 -5.09 10.17
CA GLN A 202 11.30 -5.47 10.00
C GLN A 202 11.69 -5.75 8.54
N ASP A 203 10.72 -5.77 7.62
CA ASP A 203 10.97 -6.02 6.21
C ASP A 203 11.84 -4.89 5.59
N LYS A 204 12.70 -5.18 4.62
CA LYS A 204 13.52 -4.11 4.00
C LYS A 204 12.86 -3.48 2.78
N GLU A 205 11.94 -4.19 2.14
CA GLU A 205 11.26 -3.74 0.93
C GLU A 205 10.07 -2.82 1.26
N THR A 206 9.41 -3.03 2.40
CA THR A 206 8.34 -2.18 2.89
C THR A 206 8.87 -0.86 3.48
N LYS A 207 8.39 0.27 2.95
CA LYS A 207 8.56 1.63 3.49
C LYS A 207 7.35 2.10 4.29
N VAL A 208 6.13 1.71 3.92
CA VAL A 208 4.86 2.13 4.53
C VAL A 208 3.97 0.93 4.76
N ILE A 209 3.28 0.85 5.91
CA ILE A 209 2.35 -0.24 6.22
C ILE A 209 0.92 0.31 6.26
N CYS A 210 0.07 -0.18 5.37
CA CYS A 210 -1.35 0.14 5.31
C CYS A 210 -2.17 -1.01 5.87
N ILE A 211 -3.14 -0.72 6.73
CA ILE A 211 -4.00 -1.72 7.36
C ILE A 211 -5.45 -1.31 7.19
N TYR A 212 -6.23 -2.13 6.49
CA TYR A 212 -7.68 -2.11 6.59
C TYR A 212 -8.13 -3.07 7.70
N LEU A 213 -8.91 -2.53 8.64
CA LEU A 213 -9.25 -3.21 9.88
C LEU A 213 -10.72 -3.02 10.22
N GLU A 214 -11.41 -4.08 10.59
CA GLU A 214 -12.78 -4.04 11.12
C GLU A 214 -12.76 -4.22 12.64
N SER A 215 -11.93 -5.11 13.18
CA SER A 215 -11.81 -5.33 14.62
C SER A 215 -10.42 -5.84 15.00
N VAL A 216 -10.05 -5.74 16.28
CA VAL A 216 -8.77 -6.25 16.80
C VAL A 216 -9.06 -7.17 17.96
N ARG A 217 -8.50 -8.39 17.93
CA ARG A 217 -8.68 -9.37 19.02
C ARG A 217 -7.86 -8.99 20.26
N ASP A 218 -6.59 -8.63 20.06
CA ASP A 218 -5.69 -8.19 21.12
C ASP A 218 -5.28 -6.73 20.89
N GLY A 219 -6.11 -5.82 21.38
CA GLY A 219 -5.89 -4.38 21.20
C GLY A 219 -4.60 -3.88 21.83
N ARG A 220 -4.14 -4.49 22.93
CA ARG A 220 -2.90 -4.04 23.62
C ARG A 220 -1.68 -4.40 22.78
N ARG A 221 -1.55 -5.68 22.40
CA ARG A 221 -0.45 -6.14 21.54
C ARG A 221 -0.42 -5.38 20.20
N PHE A 222 -1.59 -5.12 19.62
CA PHE A 222 -1.68 -4.37 18.36
C PHE A 222 -1.17 -2.93 18.51
N LEU A 223 -1.59 -2.21 19.55
CA LEU A 223 -1.14 -0.84 19.81
C LEU A 223 0.36 -0.78 20.13
N GLU A 224 0.88 -1.74 20.89
CA GLU A 224 2.32 -1.89 21.14
C GLU A 224 3.10 -2.13 19.85
N SER A 225 2.61 -3.02 18.99
CA SER A 225 3.21 -3.31 17.68
C SER A 225 3.19 -2.09 16.76
N ILE A 226 2.12 -1.30 16.75
CA ILE A 226 2.08 -0.03 16.02
C ILE A 226 3.14 0.92 16.58
N ARG A 227 3.23 1.08 17.90
CA ARG A 227 4.19 1.98 18.55
C ARG A 227 5.64 1.63 18.17
N GLU A 228 5.95 0.35 18.05
CA GLU A 228 7.25 -0.11 17.54
C GLU A 228 7.42 0.17 16.04
N ALA A 229 6.38 -0.10 15.25
CA ALA A 229 6.39 0.08 13.81
C ALA A 229 6.62 1.54 13.40
N VAL A 230 5.87 2.48 13.98
CA VAL A 230 5.92 3.92 13.61
C VAL A 230 7.26 4.59 13.89
N GLN A 231 8.09 4.00 14.74
CA GLN A 231 9.46 4.48 14.95
C GLN A 231 10.38 4.13 13.78
N LYS A 232 10.00 3.18 12.94
CA LYS A 232 10.79 2.73 11.77
C LYS A 232 10.11 3.13 10.47
N LYS A 233 8.78 3.02 10.41
CA LYS A 233 7.98 3.14 9.20
C LYS A 233 6.58 3.63 9.54
N PRO A 234 6.00 4.54 8.74
CA PRO A 234 4.64 4.99 8.98
C PRO A 234 3.63 3.84 8.85
N VAL A 235 2.63 3.87 9.73
CA VAL A 235 1.49 2.97 9.73
C VAL A 235 0.23 3.77 9.43
N VAL A 236 -0.48 3.41 8.36
CA VAL A 236 -1.71 4.06 7.89
C VAL A 236 -2.87 3.10 8.08
N VAL A 237 -3.91 3.51 8.80
CA VAL A 237 -5.04 2.66 9.18
C VAL A 237 -6.34 3.20 8.59
N LEU A 238 -7.03 2.34 7.85
CA LEU A 238 -8.42 2.54 7.44
C LEU A 238 -9.31 1.63 8.27
N LYS A 239 -10.06 2.22 9.22
CA LYS A 239 -11.01 1.49 10.06
C LYS A 239 -12.34 1.34 9.32
N GLY A 240 -12.74 0.12 9.04
CA GLY A 240 -14.13 -0.20 8.71
C GLY A 240 -14.98 -0.09 9.97
N SER A 241 -15.96 0.80 9.99
CA SER A 241 -16.95 0.89 11.07
C SER A 241 -18.22 0.17 10.64
N THR A 242 -18.78 -0.66 11.53
CA THR A 242 -20.16 -1.10 11.37
C THR A 242 -21.03 -0.12 12.15
N VAL A 243 -22.17 0.29 11.56
CA VAL A 243 -23.15 1.20 12.20
C VAL A 243 -23.55 0.74 13.62
N ARG A 244 -23.36 -0.57 13.92
CA ARG A 244 -23.68 -1.23 15.19
C ARG A 244 -22.62 -1.05 16.29
N GLU A 245 -21.35 -0.78 15.97
CA GLU A 245 -20.28 -0.66 16.98
C GLU A 245 -20.36 0.65 17.78
N GLY A 246 -21.13 1.63 17.30
CA GLY A 246 -21.39 2.91 17.95
C GLY A 246 -20.25 3.91 17.78
N VAL A 247 -20.61 5.16 17.46
CA VAL A 247 -19.68 6.27 17.19
C VAL A 247 -18.62 6.47 18.28
N GLU A 248 -18.94 6.15 19.54
CA GLU A 248 -18.05 6.31 20.68
C GLU A 248 -16.88 5.31 20.68
N ARG A 249 -17.11 4.03 20.34
CA ARG A 249 -16.03 3.04 20.28
C ARG A 249 -15.04 3.37 19.17
N ASP A 250 -15.54 3.83 18.03
CA ASP A 250 -14.69 4.28 16.92
C ASP A 250 -13.83 5.48 17.34
N ARG A 251 -14.40 6.45 18.07
CA ARG A 251 -13.62 7.59 18.61
C ARG A 251 -12.53 7.15 19.57
N ILE A 252 -12.79 6.19 20.45
CA ILE A 252 -11.79 5.62 21.36
C ILE A 252 -10.67 4.95 20.55
N PHE A 253 -11.03 4.12 19.57
CA PHE A 253 -10.06 3.43 18.73
C PHE A 253 -9.18 4.40 17.93
N VAL A 254 -9.78 5.40 17.28
CA VAL A 254 -9.04 6.45 16.55
C VAL A 254 -8.13 7.24 17.47
N SER A 255 -8.57 7.54 18.69
CA SER A 255 -7.75 8.23 19.69
C SER A 255 -6.56 7.37 20.14
N ALA A 256 -6.76 6.07 20.34
CA ALA A 256 -5.70 5.13 20.68
C ALA A 256 -4.65 5.03 19.56
N LEU A 257 -5.08 4.97 18.29
CA LEU A 257 -4.17 4.99 17.13
C LEU A 257 -3.30 6.26 17.10
N LYS A 258 -3.90 7.44 17.35
CA LYS A 258 -3.17 8.71 17.41
C LYS A 258 -2.13 8.73 18.53
N GLN A 259 -2.45 8.17 19.69
CA GLN A 259 -1.51 8.06 20.82
C GLN A 259 -0.27 7.24 20.44
N VAL A 260 -0.44 6.13 19.74
CA VAL A 260 0.68 5.30 19.28
C VAL A 260 1.35 5.80 18.01
N GLY A 261 0.80 6.82 17.35
CA GLY A 261 1.42 7.50 16.19
C GLY A 261 1.00 6.95 14.82
N ALA A 262 -0.01 6.09 14.76
CA ALA A 262 -0.60 5.67 13.50
C ALA A 262 -1.41 6.81 12.86
N LEU A 263 -1.37 6.87 11.53
CA LEU A 263 -2.14 7.81 10.73
C LEU A 263 -3.48 7.17 10.38
N GLN A 264 -4.59 7.82 10.70
CA GLN A 264 -5.92 7.34 10.32
C GLN A 264 -6.41 8.07 9.07
N VAL A 265 -6.99 7.29 8.16
CA VAL A 265 -7.59 7.73 6.89
C VAL A 265 -9.03 7.26 6.79
N SER A 266 -9.79 7.88 5.89
CA SER A 266 -11.26 7.75 5.83
C SER A 266 -11.73 6.82 4.71
N ASP A 267 -10.94 6.67 3.66
CA ASP A 267 -11.28 5.85 2.50
C ASP A 267 -10.02 5.29 1.80
N ILE A 268 -10.23 4.44 0.80
CA ILE A 268 -9.16 3.77 0.05
C ILE A 268 -8.35 4.76 -0.79
N GLU A 269 -8.96 5.83 -1.32
CA GLU A 269 -8.25 6.82 -2.13
C GLU A 269 -7.30 7.65 -1.28
N GLU A 270 -7.75 8.08 -0.10
CA GLU A 270 -6.92 8.73 0.90
C GLU A 270 -5.80 7.79 1.37
N LEU A 271 -6.11 6.52 1.67
CA LEU A 271 -5.13 5.53 2.09
C LEU A 271 -3.99 5.40 1.07
N LEU A 272 -4.33 5.22 -0.22
CA LEU A 272 -3.33 5.04 -1.27
C LEU A 272 -2.55 6.34 -1.54
N SER A 273 -3.20 7.50 -1.53
CA SER A 273 -2.53 8.79 -1.75
C SER A 273 -1.55 9.11 -0.62
N VAL A 274 -1.97 8.91 0.63
CA VAL A 274 -1.11 9.10 1.81
C VAL A 274 0.05 8.10 1.80
N ALA A 275 -0.21 6.84 1.47
CA ALA A 275 0.82 5.81 1.40
C ALA A 275 1.86 6.08 0.31
N ASP A 276 1.44 6.57 -0.87
CA ASP A 276 2.36 6.91 -1.97
C ASP A 276 3.31 8.04 -1.57
N ALA A 277 2.79 9.10 -0.92
CA ALA A 277 3.61 10.17 -0.37
C ALA A 277 4.61 9.68 0.66
N LEU A 278 4.15 8.93 1.66
CA LEU A 278 5.00 8.40 2.72
C LEU A 278 6.06 7.41 2.20
N ALA A 279 5.82 6.76 1.05
CA ALA A 279 6.77 5.82 0.45
C ALA A 279 7.85 6.50 -0.40
N LYS A 280 7.55 7.68 -0.97
CA LYS A 280 8.40 8.36 -1.96
C LYS A 280 9.03 9.65 -1.45
N GLN A 281 8.45 10.30 -0.44
CA GLN A 281 8.82 11.65 -0.03
C GLN A 281 9.38 11.71 1.40
N PRO A 282 10.28 12.66 1.70
CA PRO A 282 10.72 12.92 3.06
C PRO A 282 9.60 13.52 3.93
N CYS A 283 9.73 13.41 5.25
CA CYS A 283 8.79 14.03 6.17
C CYS A 283 8.92 15.55 6.15
N MET A 284 7.81 16.28 6.27
CA MET A 284 7.87 17.73 6.44
C MET A 284 8.41 18.09 7.82
N ARG A 285 9.31 19.07 7.88
CA ARG A 285 9.88 19.60 9.14
C ARG A 285 8.92 20.52 9.88
N GLY A 286 8.02 21.16 9.14
CA GLY A 286 6.97 22.08 9.61
C GLY A 286 5.70 21.92 8.78
N ASN A 287 4.93 23.00 8.62
CA ASN A 287 3.67 23.01 7.88
C ASN A 287 3.58 24.12 6.82
N ARG A 288 4.70 24.76 6.45
CA ARG A 288 4.76 25.81 5.43
C ARG A 288 4.98 25.20 4.05
N VAL A 289 4.03 25.42 3.15
CA VAL A 289 4.00 24.81 1.82
C VAL A 289 4.12 25.91 0.76
N ALA A 290 5.13 25.82 -0.10
CA ALA A 290 5.20 26.68 -1.28
C ALA A 290 4.37 26.05 -2.41
N VAL A 291 3.62 26.89 -3.12
CA VAL A 291 2.91 26.48 -4.33
C VAL A 291 3.63 27.09 -5.53
N VAL A 292 3.99 26.27 -6.51
CA VAL A 292 4.61 26.70 -7.78
C VAL A 292 3.69 26.28 -8.91
N THR A 293 3.28 27.22 -9.76
CA THR A 293 2.27 26.98 -10.79
C THR A 293 2.59 27.68 -12.10
N ASN A 294 2.21 27.10 -13.24
CA ASN A 294 2.12 27.82 -14.52
C ASN A 294 0.72 28.39 -14.80
N VAL A 295 -0.26 28.11 -13.94
CA VAL A 295 -1.66 28.55 -14.06
C VAL A 295 -2.22 28.99 -12.70
N SER A 296 -2.63 30.25 -12.59
CA SER A 296 -3.07 30.82 -11.31
C SER A 296 -4.38 30.23 -10.76
N GLY A 297 -5.37 29.93 -11.61
CA GLY A 297 -6.70 29.45 -11.17
C GLY A 297 -6.64 28.20 -10.29
N PRO A 298 -6.03 27.10 -10.75
CA PRO A 298 -5.82 25.89 -9.94
C PRO A 298 -5.04 26.14 -8.64
N ALA A 299 -4.08 27.06 -8.63
CA ALA A 299 -3.30 27.38 -7.43
C ALA A 299 -4.16 27.99 -6.32
N VAL A 300 -5.20 28.76 -6.65
CA VAL A 300 -6.19 29.26 -5.67
C VAL A 300 -6.89 28.10 -4.96
N LEU A 301 -7.33 27.09 -5.72
CA LEU A 301 -8.01 25.91 -5.16
C LEU A 301 -7.08 25.09 -4.26
N VAL A 302 -5.82 24.96 -4.66
CA VAL A 302 -4.78 24.31 -3.85
C VAL A 302 -4.54 25.09 -2.56
N ALA A 303 -4.33 26.39 -2.64
CA ALA A 303 -4.10 27.26 -1.48
C ALA A 303 -5.24 27.20 -0.45
N ASP A 304 -6.49 27.28 -0.90
CA ASP A 304 -7.67 27.17 -0.04
C ASP A 304 -7.73 25.81 0.68
N VAL A 305 -7.50 24.70 -0.04
CA VAL A 305 -7.52 23.36 0.55
C VAL A 305 -6.36 23.14 1.52
N LEU A 306 -5.15 23.62 1.19
CA LEU A 306 -4.01 23.57 2.12
C LEU A 306 -4.34 24.29 3.43
N SER A 307 -4.92 25.49 3.36
CA SER A 307 -5.33 26.26 4.54
C SER A 307 -6.40 25.54 5.35
N ARG A 308 -7.41 24.93 4.72
CA ARG A 308 -8.48 24.18 5.41
C ARG A 308 -7.95 22.93 6.14
N GLU A 309 -6.90 22.32 5.63
CA GLU A 309 -6.24 21.16 6.25
C GLU A 309 -5.20 21.57 7.32
N GLY A 310 -5.05 22.87 7.59
CA GLY A 310 -4.15 23.40 8.64
C GLY A 310 -2.69 23.54 8.21
N LEU A 311 -2.41 23.53 6.90
CA LEU A 311 -1.12 23.88 6.33
C LEU A 311 -1.08 25.39 6.05
N ALA A 312 0.10 25.99 6.16
CA ALA A 312 0.32 27.40 5.88
C ALA A 312 1.00 27.57 4.52
N LEU A 313 0.69 28.63 3.78
CA LEU A 313 1.47 28.97 2.59
C LEU A 313 2.85 29.51 3.01
N ALA A 314 3.89 29.04 2.36
CA ALA A 314 5.25 29.47 2.64
C ALA A 314 5.51 30.86 2.07
N LYS A 315 6.09 31.74 2.88
CA LYS A 315 6.59 33.04 2.42
C LYS A 315 8.07 32.90 2.05
N LEU A 316 8.37 33.10 0.76
CA LEU A 316 9.75 33.06 0.27
C LEU A 316 10.56 34.24 0.80
N SER A 317 11.85 34.01 1.05
CA SER A 317 12.80 35.03 1.44
C SER A 317 13.05 36.03 0.30
N ASP A 318 13.35 37.28 0.65
CA ASP A 318 13.68 38.33 -0.33
C ASP A 318 14.83 37.92 -1.25
N LYS A 319 15.78 37.12 -0.74
CA LYS A 319 16.90 36.59 -1.51
C LYS A 319 16.43 35.67 -2.65
N VAL A 320 15.54 34.74 -2.34
CA VAL A 320 14.98 33.79 -3.30
C VAL A 320 14.06 34.51 -4.29
N THR A 321 13.16 35.36 -3.79
CA THR A 321 12.26 36.18 -4.60
C THR A 321 13.02 37.04 -5.62
N LYS A 322 14.05 37.77 -5.18
CA LYS A 322 14.87 38.60 -6.08
C LYS A 322 15.56 37.77 -7.16
N LYS A 323 16.10 36.60 -6.81
CA LYS A 323 16.80 35.73 -7.78
C LYS A 323 15.85 35.16 -8.84
N ILE A 324 14.63 34.79 -8.43
CA ILE A 324 13.59 34.35 -9.36
C ILE A 324 13.20 35.49 -10.31
N ILE A 325 12.86 36.66 -9.79
CA ILE A 325 12.43 37.82 -10.60
C ILE A 325 13.54 38.31 -11.53
N GLN A 326 14.81 38.31 -11.10
CA GLN A 326 15.93 38.69 -11.96
C GLN A 326 16.08 37.77 -13.18
N THR A 327 15.78 36.47 -13.02
CA THR A 327 15.92 35.48 -14.10
C THR A 327 14.67 35.40 -14.96
N TYR A 328 13.49 35.52 -14.34
CA TYR A 328 12.19 35.48 -15.00
C TYR A 328 11.31 36.65 -14.50
N PRO A 329 11.48 37.86 -15.07
CA PRO A 329 10.79 39.08 -14.62
C PRO A 329 9.26 39.03 -14.65
N ASN A 330 8.69 38.16 -15.47
CA ASN A 330 7.24 37.97 -15.60
C ASN A 330 6.66 37.02 -14.54
N THR A 331 7.48 36.51 -13.61
CA THR A 331 7.01 35.64 -12.53
C THR A 331 6.29 36.47 -11.47
N SER A 332 5.07 36.09 -11.12
CA SER A 332 4.35 36.69 -9.99
C SER A 332 4.59 35.88 -8.72
N ILE A 333 5.00 36.55 -7.65
CA ILE A 333 5.27 35.93 -6.35
C ILE A 333 4.46 36.67 -5.30
N ALA A 334 3.40 36.01 -4.82
CA ALA A 334 2.57 36.50 -3.71
C ALA A 334 2.32 35.33 -2.74
N ASP A 335 1.09 34.83 -2.68
CA ASP A 335 0.72 33.64 -1.91
C ASP A 335 1.25 32.33 -2.53
N TRP A 336 1.55 32.36 -3.83
CA TRP A 336 2.20 31.30 -4.61
C TRP A 336 3.14 31.90 -5.65
N VAL A 337 3.95 31.04 -6.27
CA VAL A 337 4.87 31.39 -7.36
C VAL A 337 4.21 31.03 -8.68
N ASP A 338 3.67 32.02 -9.39
CA ASP A 338 3.12 31.86 -10.73
C ASP A 338 4.20 32.17 -11.78
N ILE A 339 4.66 31.12 -12.46
CA ILE A 339 5.72 31.17 -13.46
C ILE A 339 5.19 31.38 -14.90
N GLY A 340 3.88 31.56 -15.07
CA GLY A 340 3.22 31.91 -16.33
C GLY A 340 2.97 30.75 -17.28
N ILE A 341 1.98 30.91 -18.16
CA ILE A 341 1.56 29.89 -19.13
C ILE A 341 2.63 29.56 -20.18
N ASP A 342 3.63 30.43 -20.38
CA ASP A 342 4.78 30.25 -21.25
C ASP A 342 5.92 29.43 -20.59
N ALA A 343 5.74 28.99 -19.35
CA ALA A 343 6.71 28.18 -18.64
C ALA A 343 6.97 26.83 -19.31
N ASN A 344 8.24 26.55 -19.57
CA ASN A 344 8.76 25.26 -20.02
C ASN A 344 9.49 24.52 -18.88
N GLY A 345 10.09 23.36 -19.18
CA GLY A 345 10.80 22.54 -18.19
C GLY A 345 11.96 23.26 -17.51
N ASP A 346 12.71 24.08 -18.24
CA ASP A 346 13.85 24.84 -17.69
C ASP A 346 13.39 25.88 -16.66
N ARG A 347 12.28 26.58 -16.94
CA ARG A 347 11.70 27.55 -15.98
C ARG A 347 11.23 26.84 -14.72
N TYR A 348 10.51 25.72 -14.85
CA TYR A 348 10.10 24.90 -13.69
C TYR A 348 11.29 24.46 -12.85
N LYS A 349 12.31 23.90 -13.50
CA LYS A 349 13.53 23.44 -12.82
C LYS A 349 14.19 24.56 -12.03
N PHE A 350 14.46 25.69 -12.67
CA PHE A 350 15.15 26.80 -12.04
C PHE A 350 14.37 27.32 -10.82
N VAL A 351 13.06 27.55 -10.99
CA VAL A 351 12.21 28.08 -9.93
C VAL A 351 12.08 27.09 -8.78
N LEU A 352 11.86 25.80 -9.06
CA LEU A 352 11.79 24.76 -8.03
C LEU A 352 13.10 24.65 -7.26
N GLU A 353 14.25 24.70 -7.93
CA GLU A 353 15.56 24.69 -7.26
C GLU A 353 15.74 25.91 -6.34
N GLN A 354 15.22 27.09 -6.70
CA GLN A 354 15.25 28.26 -5.81
C GLN A 354 14.30 28.10 -4.62
N VAL A 355 13.07 27.68 -4.86
CA VAL A 355 12.05 27.46 -3.81
C VAL A 355 12.51 26.40 -2.81
N LEU A 356 13.06 25.28 -3.29
CA LEU A 356 13.57 24.19 -2.45
C LEU A 356 14.81 24.59 -1.64
N SER A 357 15.54 25.63 -2.07
CA SER A 357 16.70 26.16 -1.32
C SER A 357 16.30 27.09 -0.17
N ASP A 358 15.02 27.47 -0.06
CA ASP A 358 14.55 28.40 0.96
C ASP A 358 14.21 27.67 2.28
N SER A 359 14.86 28.07 3.37
CA SER A 359 14.57 27.58 4.73
C SER A 359 13.15 27.90 5.23
N GLY A 360 12.45 28.81 4.54
CA GLY A 360 11.05 29.15 4.75
C GLY A 360 10.05 28.08 4.28
N VAL A 361 10.52 27.07 3.54
CA VAL A 361 9.69 26.07 2.85
C VAL A 361 9.87 24.70 3.50
N ASP A 362 8.78 24.12 3.99
CA ASP A 362 8.77 22.77 4.59
C ASP A 362 8.20 21.69 3.65
N GLY A 363 7.59 22.11 2.53
CA GLY A 363 7.06 21.25 1.46
C GLY A 363 6.71 22.08 0.22
N VAL A 364 6.64 21.44 -0.95
CA VAL A 364 6.30 22.09 -2.22
C VAL A 364 5.15 21.35 -2.91
N VAL A 365 4.17 22.12 -3.37
CA VAL A 365 3.17 21.65 -4.32
C VAL A 365 3.45 22.29 -5.67
N VAL A 366 3.67 21.46 -6.67
CA VAL A 366 3.73 21.85 -8.07
C VAL A 366 2.33 21.69 -8.64
N VAL A 367 1.80 22.75 -9.25
CA VAL A 367 0.52 22.73 -9.94
C VAL A 367 0.79 22.97 -11.40
N ASN A 368 0.57 21.97 -12.24
CA ASN A 368 0.87 22.11 -13.65
C ASN A 368 -0.33 21.76 -14.54
N GLU A 369 -0.43 22.50 -15.64
CA GLU A 369 -1.33 22.20 -16.75
C GLU A 369 -0.56 22.16 -18.07
N LEU A 370 -0.84 21.13 -18.87
CA LEU A 370 -0.31 20.95 -20.24
C LEU A 370 -1.21 21.60 -21.30
N LYS A 371 -2.52 21.75 -21.00
CA LYS A 371 -3.50 22.29 -21.93
C LYS A 371 -3.45 23.81 -21.96
N SER A 372 -3.44 24.38 -23.16
CA SER A 372 -3.43 25.83 -23.38
C SER A 372 -2.22 26.53 -22.73
N THR A 373 -1.12 25.80 -22.54
CA THR A 373 0.16 26.30 -22.04
C THR A 373 1.29 25.85 -22.96
N PHE A 374 2.52 26.35 -22.72
CA PHE A 374 3.72 25.94 -23.44
C PHE A 374 4.42 24.73 -22.80
N LEU A 375 3.92 24.25 -21.65
CA LEU A 375 4.47 23.11 -20.94
C LEU A 375 4.11 21.82 -21.68
N LYS A 376 5.13 21.05 -22.08
CA LYS A 376 4.96 19.77 -22.76
C LYS A 376 5.10 18.61 -21.77
N LEU A 377 4.61 17.44 -22.16
CA LEU A 377 4.74 16.22 -21.35
C LEU A 377 6.22 15.87 -21.08
N GLU A 378 7.12 16.22 -22.00
CA GLU A 378 8.57 16.01 -21.87
C GLU A 378 9.17 16.84 -20.75
N ASP A 379 8.68 18.06 -20.56
CA ASP A 379 9.19 19.03 -19.58
C ASP A 379 8.96 18.59 -18.14
N ILE A 380 7.92 17.80 -17.89
CA ILE A 380 7.57 17.21 -16.59
C ILE A 380 8.74 16.43 -15.96
N GLN A 381 9.65 15.91 -16.79
CA GLN A 381 10.84 15.24 -16.27
C GLN A 381 11.75 16.18 -15.47
N GLU A 382 11.78 17.47 -15.80
CA GLU A 382 12.58 18.46 -15.08
C GLU A 382 12.03 18.73 -13.67
N VAL A 383 10.72 18.66 -13.47
CA VAL A 383 10.09 18.72 -12.12
C VAL A 383 10.64 17.61 -11.24
N ALA A 384 10.69 16.37 -11.74
CA ALA A 384 11.24 15.25 -11.00
C ALA A 384 12.75 15.33 -10.77
N LYS A 385 13.52 15.91 -11.71
CA LYS A 385 14.95 16.15 -11.54
C LYS A 385 15.21 17.20 -10.44
N ALA A 386 14.43 18.27 -10.40
CA ALA A 386 14.52 19.29 -9.36
C ALA A 386 14.12 18.72 -8.00
N ALA A 387 13.00 18.00 -7.92
CA ALA A 387 12.55 17.33 -6.69
C ALA A 387 13.60 16.39 -6.11
N LYS A 388 14.26 15.58 -6.95
CA LYS A 388 15.31 14.64 -6.51
C LYS A 388 16.53 15.31 -5.88
N LYS A 389 16.80 16.59 -6.16
CA LYS A 389 17.89 17.34 -5.53
C LYS A 389 17.56 17.77 -4.10
N SER A 390 16.29 17.73 -3.71
CA SER A 390 15.85 18.02 -2.35
C SER A 390 15.78 16.72 -1.54
N GLU A 391 16.66 16.59 -0.56
CA GLU A 391 16.67 15.42 0.34
C GLU A 391 15.65 15.56 1.49
N ASP A 392 15.34 16.80 1.87
CA ASP A 392 14.63 17.10 3.12
C ASP A 392 13.22 17.67 2.92
N THR A 393 12.92 18.22 1.73
CA THR A 393 11.67 18.92 1.45
C THR A 393 10.86 18.11 0.44
N PRO A 394 9.65 17.64 0.80
CA PRO A 394 8.81 16.86 -0.09
C PRO A 394 8.24 17.70 -1.23
N VAL A 395 8.13 17.09 -2.40
CA VAL A 395 7.54 17.68 -3.61
C VAL A 395 6.39 16.82 -4.09
N ILE A 396 5.21 17.42 -4.20
CA ILE A 396 4.01 16.79 -4.72
C ILE A 396 3.57 17.53 -5.98
N ASP A 397 3.23 16.77 -7.01
CA ASP A 397 2.71 17.30 -8.26
C ASP A 397 1.19 17.13 -8.34
N ILE A 398 0.51 18.16 -8.85
CA ILE A 398 -0.93 18.19 -9.05
C ILE A 398 -1.22 18.54 -10.51
N VAL A 399 -1.98 17.65 -11.15
CA VAL A 399 -2.50 17.85 -12.50
C VAL A 399 -4.01 17.64 -12.44
N MET A 400 -4.77 18.73 -12.39
CA MET A 400 -6.24 18.67 -12.25
C MET A 400 -6.95 18.20 -13.53
N CYS A 401 -6.27 18.31 -14.68
CA CYS A 401 -6.79 17.84 -15.96
C CYS A 401 -6.73 16.30 -16.03
N GLY A 402 -7.89 15.62 -16.07
CA GLY A 402 -7.98 14.17 -15.91
C GLY A 402 -7.11 13.33 -16.86
N LYS A 403 -7.19 13.55 -18.18
CA LYS A 403 -6.36 12.80 -19.17
C LYS A 403 -4.88 13.12 -19.03
N ASP A 404 -4.54 14.37 -18.77
CA ASP A 404 -3.15 14.81 -18.64
C ASP A 404 -2.53 14.25 -17.36
N CYS A 405 -3.29 14.13 -16.27
CA CYS A 405 -2.84 13.50 -15.02
C CYS A 405 -2.39 12.06 -15.24
N VAL A 406 -3.13 11.29 -16.06
CA VAL A 406 -2.74 9.92 -16.43
C VAL A 406 -1.41 9.92 -17.19
N LEU A 407 -1.26 10.79 -18.19
CA LEU A 407 -0.03 10.90 -18.98
C LEU A 407 1.18 11.32 -18.12
N VAL A 408 0.99 12.30 -17.24
CA VAL A 408 2.03 12.77 -16.31
C VAL A 408 2.43 11.66 -15.34
N ARG A 409 1.46 10.93 -14.79
CA ARG A 409 1.71 9.78 -13.91
C ARG A 409 2.49 8.67 -14.63
N GLU A 410 2.18 8.39 -15.88
CA GLU A 410 2.94 7.44 -16.70
C GLU A 410 4.36 7.92 -16.98
N LYS A 411 4.53 9.20 -17.35
CA LYS A 411 5.85 9.83 -17.60
C LYS A 411 6.74 9.85 -16.35
N LEU A 412 6.13 9.94 -15.17
CA LEU A 412 6.80 9.95 -13.87
C LEU A 412 6.82 8.58 -13.19
N ARG A 413 6.34 7.52 -13.85
CA ARG A 413 6.36 6.15 -13.30
C ARG A 413 7.78 5.75 -12.91
N GLY A 414 7.93 5.22 -11.68
CA GLY A 414 9.23 4.81 -11.14
C GLY A 414 10.12 5.96 -10.64
N LYS A 415 9.65 7.21 -10.68
CA LYS A 415 10.34 8.35 -10.07
C LYS A 415 9.75 8.65 -8.70
N ASP A 416 10.57 9.27 -7.84
CA ASP A 416 10.19 9.69 -6.49
C ASP A 416 9.44 11.03 -6.51
N VAL A 417 8.36 11.12 -7.28
CA VAL A 417 7.40 12.24 -7.28
C VAL A 417 6.00 11.67 -7.23
N CYS A 418 5.15 12.25 -6.36
CA CYS A 418 3.75 11.85 -6.25
C CYS A 418 2.91 12.73 -7.18
N VAL A 419 1.98 12.14 -7.94
CA VAL A 419 1.13 12.85 -8.89
C VAL A 419 -0.34 12.64 -8.55
N TYR A 420 -1.02 13.72 -8.18
CA TYR A 420 -2.44 13.71 -7.82
C TYR A 420 -3.31 14.47 -8.81
N ASP A 421 -4.58 14.10 -8.86
CA ASP A 421 -5.64 14.73 -9.65
C ASP A 421 -6.50 15.71 -8.82
N SER A 422 -6.20 15.86 -7.53
CA SER A 422 -7.04 16.59 -6.58
C SER A 422 -6.21 17.37 -5.57
N PRO A 423 -6.53 18.65 -5.32
CA PRO A 423 -5.97 19.43 -4.21
C PRO A 423 -6.10 18.74 -2.85
N ARG A 424 -7.23 18.07 -2.60
CA ARG A 424 -7.47 17.38 -1.32
C ARG A 424 -6.52 16.22 -1.12
N LYS A 425 -6.27 15.39 -2.14
CA LYS A 425 -5.32 14.27 -2.06
C LYS A 425 -3.91 14.77 -1.72
N ALA A 426 -3.46 15.85 -2.38
CA ALA A 426 -2.18 16.47 -2.12
C ALA A 426 -2.06 17.03 -0.70
N ALA A 427 -3.07 17.77 -0.24
CA ALA A 427 -3.08 18.33 1.11
C ALA A 427 -3.06 17.23 2.18
N ARG A 428 -3.88 16.18 2.02
CA ARG A 428 -3.89 15.02 2.95
C ARG A 428 -2.54 14.30 2.98
N ALA A 429 -1.90 14.13 1.83
CA ALA A 429 -0.55 13.58 1.74
C ALA A 429 0.50 14.43 2.50
N LEU A 430 0.49 15.76 2.33
CA LEU A 430 1.37 16.67 3.08
C LEU A 430 1.10 16.64 4.58
N CYS A 431 -0.18 16.65 4.98
CA CYS A 431 -0.58 16.52 6.38
C CYS A 431 -0.06 15.22 7.00
N ALA A 432 -0.07 14.11 6.25
CA ALA A 432 0.49 12.84 6.69
C ALA A 432 2.02 12.92 6.86
N LEU A 433 2.74 13.50 5.89
CA LEU A 433 4.20 13.71 5.98
C LEU A 433 4.57 14.60 7.18
N CYS A 434 3.80 15.66 7.44
CA CYS A 434 3.97 16.52 8.62
C CYS A 434 3.66 15.78 9.93
N SER A 435 2.56 15.02 9.97
CA SER A 435 2.14 14.29 11.17
C SER A 435 3.11 13.17 11.52
N TYR A 436 3.64 12.48 10.53
CA TYR A 436 4.66 11.45 10.73
C TYR A 436 6.00 12.06 11.16
N GLY A 437 6.42 13.18 10.57
CA GLY A 437 7.58 13.94 11.05
C GLY A 437 7.48 14.36 12.52
N LYS A 438 6.31 14.83 12.96
CA LYS A 438 6.05 15.11 14.39
C LYS A 438 6.11 13.86 15.27
N THR A 439 5.63 12.72 14.74
CA THR A 439 5.68 11.43 15.42
C THR A 439 7.11 10.98 15.66
N LEU A 440 7.99 11.07 14.65
CA LEU A 440 9.41 10.75 14.78
C LEU A 440 10.10 11.62 15.85
N LYS A 441 9.87 12.94 15.81
CA LYS A 441 10.39 13.88 16.83
C LYS A 441 9.95 13.49 18.25
N ARG A 442 8.69 13.08 18.44
CA ARG A 442 8.17 12.61 19.75
C ARG A 442 8.91 11.37 20.27
N PHE A 443 9.44 10.54 19.38
CA PHE A 443 10.23 9.36 19.72
C PHE A 443 11.75 9.60 19.67
N GLY A 444 12.19 10.86 19.57
CA GLY A 444 13.62 11.23 19.58
C GLY A 444 14.37 10.84 18.30
N LYS A 445 13.67 10.74 17.17
CA LYS A 445 14.23 10.43 15.85
C LYS A 445 14.13 11.59 14.87
#